data_AF-A0A1G2ZUN3-F1
#
_entry.id   AF-A0A1G2ZUN3-F1
#
_cell.length_a   1.000
_cell.length_b   1.000
_cell.length_c   1.000
_cell.angle_alpha   90.00
_cell.angle_beta   90.00
_cell.angle_gamma   90.00
#
_symmetry.space_group_name_H-M   'P 1'
#
loop_
_entity.id
_entity.type
_entity.pdbx_description
1 polymer ?
#
loop_
_entity_poly.entity_id
_entity_poly.type
_entity_poly.pdbx_seq_one_letter_code
_entity_poly.pdbx_strand_id
1 'polypeptide(L)'
;MVPGITSALAVPSYAGIPPTHRDFTPNVAIVTGHRKEEKQIEIPNAGTIIFLMGVSNIQKIVNSLLDAGWSPQAKIAAVENGTFYNQRVITGTLESFVQTVRDAGLRTPAVFIVGKVVELHEKLNWFDRKPVILVLGTHPEKYAHLGTVVHRPIVKCVDLEDYTQLDEILKNLARFDWLVFTSANGVRYFFGRLYQNGLDARSLGATKIAVVGKATAQQLTSFGILADLVPQTESSAGLLEEFSKFDMRNKRVLLSRATIASRELPQGLVKIGAVVEEAPVYETVEMEPADVEFEHVDQILFTSGSTVRAFTKKFGRVPPHIKTYCLGRPTQEEAAKHGINAEILPEQVK
;
A
#
# COMPACT_ATOMS: atom_id res chain seq x y z
N MET A 1 15.17 1.57 6.55
CA MET A 1 16.46 1.32 7.22
C MET A 1 16.60 2.33 8.36
N VAL A 2 16.87 1.87 9.59
CA VAL A 2 17.07 2.73 10.76
C VAL A 2 18.57 2.73 11.10
N PRO A 3 19.30 3.85 10.91
CA PRO A 3 20.72 3.92 11.23
C PRO A 3 21.02 3.52 12.68
N GLY A 4 22.11 2.76 12.89
CA GLY A 4 22.54 2.32 14.22
C GLY A 4 21.83 1.07 14.75
N ILE A 5 20.81 0.56 14.07
CA ILE A 5 20.11 -0.66 14.47
C ILE A 5 20.56 -1.83 13.60
N THR A 6 21.27 -2.79 14.20
CA THR A 6 21.78 -3.98 13.49
C THR A 6 20.68 -4.99 13.16
N SER A 7 20.75 -5.60 11.98
CA SER A 7 19.87 -6.71 11.57
C SER A 7 19.95 -7.89 12.52
N ALA A 8 21.09 -8.09 13.18
CA ALA A 8 21.28 -9.16 14.18
C ALA A 8 20.27 -9.08 15.32
N LEU A 9 19.80 -7.89 15.70
CA LEU A 9 18.83 -7.74 16.79
C LEU A 9 17.44 -7.40 16.28
N ALA A 10 17.35 -6.53 15.26
CA ALA A 10 16.07 -6.09 14.73
C ALA A 10 15.30 -7.21 14.03
N VAL A 11 15.96 -8.00 13.18
CA VAL A 11 15.28 -9.04 12.39
C VAL A 11 14.68 -10.13 13.27
N PRO A 12 15.42 -10.74 14.22
CA PRO A 12 14.83 -11.71 15.14
C PRO A 12 13.68 -11.13 15.95
N SER A 13 13.87 -9.95 16.53
CA SER A 13 12.85 -9.31 17.36
C SER A 13 11.56 -9.03 16.58
N TYR A 14 11.71 -8.55 15.33
CA TYR A 14 10.59 -8.29 14.44
C TYR A 14 9.85 -9.58 14.07
N ALA A 15 10.58 -10.68 13.87
CA ALA A 15 10.06 -12.03 13.63
C ALA A 15 9.50 -12.72 14.90
N GLY A 16 9.43 -12.04 16.05
CA GLY A 16 8.92 -12.62 17.30
C GLY A 16 9.91 -13.54 18.03
N ILE A 17 11.21 -13.42 17.73
CA ILE A 17 12.30 -14.17 18.39
C ILE A 17 13.18 -13.16 19.12
N PRO A 18 12.91 -12.86 20.41
CA PRO A 18 13.72 -11.90 21.14
C PRO A 18 15.14 -12.46 21.34
N PRO A 19 16.21 -11.66 21.10
CA PRO A 19 17.60 -12.09 21.29
C PRO A 19 17.92 -12.58 22.72
N THR A 20 17.19 -12.09 23.71
CA THR A 20 17.28 -12.51 25.12
C THR A 20 15.88 -12.60 25.72
N HIS A 21 15.67 -13.46 26.72
CA HIS A 21 14.41 -13.55 27.43
C HIS A 21 14.64 -14.04 28.86
N ARG A 22 13.97 -13.45 29.85
CA ARG A 22 14.20 -13.71 31.29
C ARG A 22 14.14 -15.21 31.64
N ASP A 23 13.20 -15.93 31.04
CA ASP A 23 12.99 -17.35 31.32
C ASP A 23 13.89 -18.29 30.48
N PHE A 24 14.62 -17.75 29.49
CA PHE A 24 15.41 -18.57 28.56
C PHE A 24 16.91 -18.26 28.59
N THR A 25 17.31 -17.01 28.42
CA THR A 25 18.72 -16.61 28.43
C THR A 25 18.90 -15.11 28.76
N PRO A 26 19.87 -14.76 29.62
CA PRO A 26 20.23 -13.37 29.88
C PRO A 26 21.25 -12.80 28.89
N ASN A 27 21.83 -13.61 28.00
CA ASN A 27 22.90 -13.19 27.09
C ASN A 27 22.65 -13.64 25.65
N VAL A 28 23.27 -12.90 24.74
CA VAL A 28 23.28 -13.15 23.30
C VAL A 28 24.67 -12.88 22.74
N ALA A 29 25.09 -13.70 21.78
CA ALA A 29 26.30 -13.46 20.99
C ALA A 29 25.96 -13.34 19.51
N ILE A 30 26.66 -12.43 18.82
CA ILE A 30 26.52 -12.23 17.37
C ILE A 30 27.80 -12.73 16.70
N VAL A 31 27.65 -13.64 15.76
CA VAL A 31 28.75 -14.31 15.06
C VAL A 31 28.56 -14.16 13.55
N THR A 32 29.66 -14.08 12.81
CA THR A 32 29.61 -14.17 11.35
C THR A 32 29.72 -15.64 10.92
N GLY A 33 28.77 -16.10 10.11
CA GLY A 33 28.78 -17.44 9.51
C GLY A 33 29.73 -17.56 8.32
N HIS A 34 30.34 -16.46 7.87
CA HIS A 34 31.29 -16.41 6.76
C HIS A 34 32.58 -15.71 7.19
N ARG A 35 33.67 -16.47 7.32
CA ARG A 35 35.04 -15.98 7.52
C ARG A 35 35.90 -16.40 6.34
N LYS A 36 36.82 -15.52 5.91
CA LYS A 36 37.60 -15.65 4.68
C LYS A 36 38.61 -16.82 4.71
N GLU A 37 39.03 -17.29 5.89
CA GLU A 37 40.19 -18.18 6.02
C GLU A 37 40.06 -19.31 7.08
N GLU A 38 38.92 -19.49 7.75
CA GLU A 38 38.80 -20.45 8.86
C GLU A 38 38.02 -21.74 8.51
N LYS A 39 38.52 -22.88 9.00
CA LYS A 39 37.92 -24.22 8.79
C LYS A 39 36.70 -24.49 9.69
N GLN A 40 36.62 -23.89 10.87
CA GLN A 40 35.53 -24.05 11.84
C GLN A 40 35.08 -22.68 12.37
N ILE A 41 33.79 -22.54 12.65
CA ILE A 41 33.22 -21.30 13.19
C ILE A 41 33.33 -21.36 14.72
N GLU A 42 34.00 -20.39 15.33
CA GLU A 42 34.10 -20.29 16.78
C GLU A 42 32.71 -20.06 17.40
N ILE A 43 32.33 -20.93 18.33
CA ILE A 43 31.03 -20.88 19.02
C ILE A 43 31.22 -20.24 20.40
N PRO A 44 30.73 -19.01 20.62
CA PRO A 44 30.81 -18.36 21.91
C PRO A 44 29.88 -19.01 22.93
N ASN A 45 30.25 -18.93 24.21
CA ASN A 45 29.40 -19.39 25.31
C ASN A 45 28.26 -18.39 25.56
N ALA A 46 27.13 -18.56 24.87
CA ALA A 46 25.92 -17.77 25.04
C ALA A 46 24.66 -18.64 24.89
N GLY A 47 23.59 -18.30 25.63
CA GLY A 47 22.32 -19.01 25.56
C GLY A 47 21.50 -18.70 24.30
N THR A 48 21.85 -17.64 23.57
CA THR A 48 21.39 -17.39 22.20
C THR A 48 22.55 -16.94 21.32
N ILE A 49 22.66 -17.53 20.15
CA ILE A 49 23.69 -17.19 19.16
C ILE A 49 23.00 -16.79 17.87
N ILE A 50 23.38 -15.62 17.36
CA ILE A 50 22.84 -15.06 16.12
C ILE A 50 23.94 -15.08 15.07
N PHE A 51 23.71 -15.80 13.97
CA PHE A 51 24.64 -15.86 12.86
C PHE A 51 24.19 -14.94 11.73
N LEU A 52 25.05 -13.98 11.39
CA LEU A 52 24.94 -13.18 10.18
C LEU A 52 25.66 -13.86 9.02
N MET A 53 25.23 -13.63 7.77
CA MET A 53 25.91 -14.12 6.57
C MET A 53 26.10 -15.66 6.55
N GLY A 54 25.12 -16.40 7.07
CA GLY A 54 25.25 -17.84 7.30
C GLY A 54 24.75 -18.76 6.18
N VAL A 55 24.03 -18.24 5.17
CA VAL A 55 23.23 -19.08 4.25
C VAL A 55 24.09 -20.10 3.51
N SER A 56 25.21 -19.67 2.91
CA SER A 56 26.13 -20.56 2.18
C SER A 56 26.92 -21.50 3.09
N ASN A 57 26.93 -21.27 4.41
CA ASN A 57 27.72 -22.00 5.39
C ASN A 57 26.84 -22.71 6.44
N ILE A 58 25.55 -22.90 6.20
CA ILE A 58 24.62 -23.44 7.21
C ILE A 58 25.05 -24.82 7.73
N GLN A 59 25.56 -25.69 6.86
CA GLN A 59 26.11 -26.99 7.28
C GLN A 59 27.27 -26.83 8.26
N LYS A 60 28.17 -25.87 8.01
CA LYS A 60 29.33 -25.60 8.88
C LYS A 60 28.90 -25.01 10.21
N ILE A 61 27.89 -24.11 10.21
CA ILE A 61 27.31 -23.54 11.43
C ILE A 61 26.76 -24.66 12.32
N VAL A 62 25.92 -25.52 11.75
CA VAL A 62 25.32 -26.65 12.48
C VAL A 62 26.40 -27.59 13.03
N ASN A 63 27.36 -28.01 12.21
CA ASN A 63 28.45 -28.89 12.66
C ASN A 63 29.26 -28.23 13.79
N SER A 64 29.61 -26.96 13.66
CA SER A 64 30.39 -26.25 14.69
C SER A 64 29.63 -26.15 16.02
N LEU A 65 28.31 -25.96 15.99
CA LEU A 65 27.46 -25.96 17.18
C LEU A 65 27.41 -27.34 17.86
N LEU A 66 27.25 -28.40 17.08
CA LEU A 66 27.24 -29.78 17.58
C LEU A 66 28.61 -30.15 18.19
N ASP A 67 29.71 -29.81 17.51
CA ASP A 67 31.08 -30.02 18.00
C ASP A 67 31.33 -29.24 19.30
N ALA A 68 30.73 -28.06 19.46
CA ALA A 68 30.78 -27.25 20.68
C ALA A 68 29.85 -27.76 21.80
N GLY A 69 29.18 -28.91 21.62
CA GLY A 69 28.38 -29.59 22.63
C GLY A 69 26.91 -29.16 22.71
N TRP A 70 26.40 -28.41 21.72
CA TRP A 70 24.96 -28.13 21.66
C TRP A 70 24.17 -29.41 21.38
N SER A 71 23.03 -29.58 22.05
CA SER A 71 22.12 -30.69 21.80
C SER A 71 21.64 -30.67 20.34
N PRO A 72 21.57 -31.81 19.64
CA PRO A 72 20.99 -31.90 18.30
C PRO A 72 19.53 -31.40 18.23
N GLN A 73 18.83 -31.42 19.36
CA GLN A 73 17.44 -30.97 19.51
C GLN A 73 17.33 -29.48 19.85
N ALA A 74 18.46 -28.78 20.00
CA ALA A 74 18.46 -27.34 20.20
C ALA A 74 17.75 -26.63 19.04
N LYS A 75 16.93 -25.65 19.38
CA LYS A 75 16.13 -24.91 18.41
C LYS A 75 16.97 -23.93 17.62
N ILE A 76 16.64 -23.83 16.34
CA ILE A 76 17.25 -22.92 15.38
C ILE A 76 16.17 -22.35 14.47
N ALA A 77 16.31 -21.08 14.10
CA ALA A 77 15.48 -20.40 13.12
C ALA A 77 16.34 -19.69 12.08
N ALA A 78 15.81 -19.56 10.87
CA ALA A 78 16.29 -18.65 9.84
C ALA A 78 15.18 -17.65 9.52
N VAL A 79 15.51 -16.37 9.57
CA VAL A 79 14.62 -15.29 9.14
C VAL A 79 15.19 -14.73 7.84
N GLU A 80 14.52 -15.07 6.73
CA GLU A 80 14.82 -14.57 5.39
C GLU A 80 14.07 -13.27 5.12
N ASN A 81 14.69 -12.33 4.40
CA ASN A 81 14.05 -11.06 4.00
C ASN A 81 13.40 -10.34 5.20
N GLY A 82 14.08 -10.37 6.35
CA GLY A 82 13.55 -9.82 7.59
C GLY A 82 13.03 -8.40 7.41
N THR A 83 11.84 -8.12 7.95
CA THR A 83 11.08 -6.86 7.83
C THR A 83 10.49 -6.53 6.45
N PHE A 84 10.71 -7.34 5.42
CA PHE A 84 10.05 -7.20 4.12
C PHE A 84 8.74 -7.99 4.07
N TYR A 85 7.88 -7.67 3.10
CA TYR A 85 6.59 -8.34 2.93
C TYR A 85 6.72 -9.84 2.58
N ASN A 86 7.84 -10.23 1.97
CA ASN A 86 8.19 -11.61 1.64
C ASN A 86 9.10 -12.24 2.72
N GLN A 87 9.01 -11.77 3.97
CA GLN A 87 9.71 -12.40 5.09
C GLN A 87 9.27 -13.85 5.23
N ARG A 88 10.23 -14.75 5.42
CA ARG A 88 9.96 -16.14 5.79
C ARG A 88 10.72 -16.50 7.04
N VAL A 89 10.05 -17.17 7.97
CA VAL A 89 10.67 -17.73 9.18
C VAL A 89 10.63 -19.24 9.08
N ILE A 90 11.81 -19.86 9.03
CA ILE A 90 11.96 -21.32 8.98
C ILE A 90 12.54 -21.75 10.32
N THR A 91 11.82 -22.61 11.05
CA THR A 91 12.24 -23.12 12.36
C THR A 91 12.53 -24.61 12.31
N GLY A 92 13.43 -25.10 13.15
CA GLY A 92 13.71 -26.53 13.30
C GLY A 92 14.64 -26.82 14.47
N THR A 93 15.26 -28.00 14.45
CA THR A 93 16.32 -28.41 15.39
C THR A 93 17.65 -28.51 14.65
N LEU A 94 18.78 -28.36 15.35
CA LEU A 94 20.11 -28.47 14.72
C LEU A 94 20.27 -29.74 13.88
N GLU A 95 19.71 -30.87 14.34
CA GLU A 95 19.73 -32.16 13.64
C GLU A 95 19.07 -32.11 12.25
N SER A 96 17.90 -31.49 12.12
CA SER A 96 17.13 -31.50 10.85
C SER A 96 17.36 -30.26 9.99
N PHE A 97 17.89 -29.17 10.58
CA PHE A 97 17.73 -27.84 10.03
C PHE A 97 18.37 -27.64 8.67
N VAL A 98 19.52 -28.28 8.40
CA VAL A 98 20.19 -28.17 7.09
C VAL A 98 19.28 -28.67 5.98
N GLN A 99 18.58 -29.79 6.20
CA GLN A 99 17.65 -30.32 5.22
C GLN A 99 16.41 -29.43 5.12
N THR A 100 15.86 -28.99 6.26
CA THR A 100 14.70 -28.09 6.31
C THR A 100 14.91 -26.81 5.50
N VAL A 101 16.07 -26.14 5.61
CA VAL A 101 16.33 -24.92 4.84
C VAL A 101 16.60 -25.17 3.37
N ARG A 102 17.10 -26.35 2.99
CA ARG A 102 17.27 -26.76 1.59
C ARG A 102 15.92 -27.00 0.93
N ASP A 103 15.05 -27.76 1.59
CA ASP A 103 13.71 -28.07 1.08
C ASP A 103 12.85 -26.80 0.96
N ALA A 104 13.01 -25.88 1.91
CA ALA A 104 12.34 -24.57 1.86
C ALA A 104 12.97 -23.60 0.82
N GLY A 105 14.10 -23.96 0.20
CA GLY A 105 14.81 -23.11 -0.74
C GLY A 105 15.24 -21.76 -0.14
N LEU A 106 15.82 -21.78 1.06
CA LEU A 106 16.30 -20.57 1.75
C LEU A 106 17.38 -19.86 0.91
N ARG A 107 17.24 -18.54 0.76
CA ARG A 107 18.14 -17.65 0.03
C ARG A 107 18.66 -16.55 0.95
N THR A 108 19.60 -15.77 0.41
CA THR A 108 20.09 -14.55 1.05
C THR A 108 19.17 -13.36 0.74
N PRO A 109 19.04 -12.37 1.64
CA PRO A 109 19.63 -12.31 2.98
C PRO A 109 18.83 -13.09 4.03
N ALA A 110 19.53 -13.77 4.94
CA ALA A 110 18.92 -14.41 6.11
C ALA A 110 19.77 -14.29 7.38
N VAL A 111 19.10 -14.19 8.51
CA VAL A 111 19.70 -14.21 9.87
C VAL A 111 19.33 -15.53 10.53
N PHE A 112 20.32 -16.23 11.09
CA PHE A 112 20.07 -17.46 11.84
C PHE A 112 20.11 -17.18 13.34
N ILE A 113 19.22 -17.81 14.09
CA ILE A 113 19.10 -17.66 15.53
C ILE A 113 19.06 -19.05 16.14
N VAL A 114 19.97 -19.32 17.08
CA VAL A 114 20.06 -20.60 17.79
C VAL A 114 19.83 -20.35 19.26
N GLY A 115 18.93 -21.12 19.89
CA GLY A 115 18.61 -21.02 21.30
C GLY A 115 17.14 -21.26 21.61
N LYS A 116 16.82 -21.46 22.89
CA LYS A 116 15.44 -21.70 23.36
C LYS A 116 14.46 -20.57 23.00
N VAL A 117 14.97 -19.34 22.83
CA VAL A 117 14.16 -18.16 22.43
C VAL A 117 13.41 -18.36 21.10
N VAL A 118 13.86 -19.28 20.24
CA VAL A 118 13.17 -19.62 18.99
C VAL A 118 11.75 -20.16 19.24
N GLU A 119 11.51 -20.81 20.38
CA GLU A 119 10.17 -21.31 20.77
C GLU A 119 9.15 -20.19 20.95
N LEU A 120 9.60 -18.94 21.16
CA LEU A 120 8.72 -17.79 21.29
C LEU A 120 8.12 -17.33 19.96
N HIS A 121 8.71 -17.72 18.81
CA HIS A 121 8.22 -17.31 17.50
C HIS A 121 6.72 -17.61 17.35
N GLU A 122 6.28 -18.83 17.65
CA GLU A 122 4.86 -19.23 17.50
C GLU A 122 3.90 -18.33 18.29
N LYS A 123 4.34 -17.87 19.47
CA LYS A 123 3.53 -17.04 20.38
C LYS A 123 3.58 -15.55 20.04
N LEU A 124 4.76 -15.06 19.65
CA LEU A 124 5.03 -13.64 19.44
C LEU A 124 4.99 -13.21 17.97
N ASN A 125 4.78 -14.14 17.03
CA ASN A 125 4.68 -13.84 15.60
C ASN A 125 3.43 -12.97 15.34
N TRP A 126 3.67 -11.66 15.24
CA TRP A 126 2.66 -10.65 14.93
C TRP A 126 2.67 -10.25 13.46
N PHE A 127 3.79 -10.45 12.76
CA PHE A 127 4.02 -9.93 11.41
C PHE A 127 3.46 -10.87 10.34
N ASP A 128 3.79 -12.16 10.39
CA ASP A 128 3.36 -13.12 9.37
C ASP A 128 1.85 -13.43 9.48
N ARG A 129 1.20 -12.98 10.58
CA ARG A 129 -0.26 -13.07 10.76
C ARG A 129 -1.03 -11.98 10.03
N LYS A 130 -0.37 -10.91 9.58
CA LYS A 130 -1.02 -9.84 8.84
C LYS A 130 -1.11 -10.23 7.37
N PRO A 131 -2.25 -9.98 6.70
CA PRO A 131 -2.33 -10.22 5.27
C PRO A 131 -1.36 -9.28 4.53
N VAL A 132 -0.70 -9.80 3.50
CA VAL A 132 0.08 -9.03 2.56
C VAL A 132 -0.84 -8.54 1.45
N ILE A 133 -0.91 -7.22 1.29
CA ILE A 133 -1.91 -6.57 0.44
C ILE A 133 -1.18 -5.79 -0.66
N LEU A 134 -1.36 -6.23 -1.91
CA LEU A 134 -0.91 -5.50 -3.08
C LEU A 134 -1.84 -4.31 -3.36
N VAL A 135 -1.28 -3.10 -3.28
CA VAL A 135 -1.99 -1.87 -3.63
C VAL A 135 -1.39 -1.30 -4.91
N LEU A 136 -2.23 -1.17 -5.93
CA LEU A 136 -1.84 -0.71 -7.27
C LEU A 136 -2.18 0.77 -7.54
N GLY A 137 -2.87 1.40 -6.60
CA GLY A 137 -3.26 2.80 -6.64
C GLY A 137 -2.13 3.76 -6.25
N THR A 138 -2.47 5.04 -6.07
CA THR A 138 -1.51 6.13 -5.85
C THR A 138 -1.33 6.54 -4.38
N HIS A 139 -2.15 6.03 -3.46
CA HIS A 139 -2.23 6.46 -2.06
C HIS A 139 -2.19 5.24 -1.12
N PRO A 140 -1.05 4.54 -1.00
CA PRO A 140 -0.92 3.32 -0.20
C PRO A 140 -1.09 3.56 1.32
N GLU A 141 -0.76 4.76 1.80
CA GLU A 141 -0.79 5.14 3.21
C GLU A 141 -2.19 4.99 3.84
N LYS A 142 -3.24 5.11 3.02
CA LYS A 142 -4.64 4.92 3.44
C LYS A 142 -4.98 3.49 3.82
N TYR A 143 -4.12 2.53 3.52
CA TYR A 143 -4.41 1.10 3.67
C TYR A 143 -3.41 0.40 4.59
N ALA A 144 -2.51 1.14 5.23
CA ALA A 144 -1.49 0.58 6.11
C ALA A 144 -2.08 -0.13 7.34
N HIS A 145 -3.30 0.22 7.75
CA HIS A 145 -4.01 -0.44 8.84
C HIS A 145 -4.59 -1.80 8.46
N LEU A 146 -4.72 -2.10 7.16
CA LEU A 146 -5.30 -3.35 6.67
C LEU A 146 -4.34 -4.55 6.79
N GLY A 147 -3.03 -4.29 6.77
CA GLY A 147 -2.02 -5.34 6.74
C GLY A 147 -0.66 -4.83 6.27
N THR A 148 0.15 -5.74 5.75
CA THR A 148 1.46 -5.41 5.17
C THR A 148 1.25 -4.95 3.72
N VAL A 149 1.28 -3.63 3.50
CA VAL A 149 1.04 -3.05 2.17
C VAL A 149 2.27 -3.19 1.27
N VAL A 150 2.09 -3.83 0.12
CA VAL A 150 3.04 -3.85 -0.99
C VAL A 150 2.55 -2.86 -2.03
N HIS A 151 3.18 -1.70 -2.08
CA HIS A 151 2.81 -0.65 -3.03
C HIS A 151 3.53 -0.84 -4.36
N ARG A 152 2.75 -1.02 -5.43
CA ARG A 152 3.22 -1.19 -6.82
C ARG A 152 2.30 -0.39 -7.73
N PRO A 153 2.44 0.95 -7.77
CA PRO A 153 1.53 1.77 -8.55
C PRO A 153 1.62 1.37 -10.03
N ILE A 154 0.46 1.09 -10.62
CA ILE A 154 0.34 0.75 -12.05
C ILE A 154 -0.31 1.89 -12.85
N VAL A 155 -0.77 2.92 -12.14
CA VAL A 155 -1.29 4.16 -12.71
C VAL A 155 -0.69 5.33 -11.95
N LYS A 156 -0.53 6.45 -12.64
CA LYS A 156 -0.17 7.73 -12.03
C LYS A 156 -1.04 8.83 -12.60
N CYS A 157 -1.29 9.85 -11.79
CA CYS A 157 -1.89 11.08 -12.27
C CYS A 157 -0.77 12.00 -12.79
N VAL A 158 -0.99 12.65 -13.92
CA VAL A 158 -0.06 13.59 -14.56
C VAL A 158 -0.79 14.86 -14.97
N ASP A 159 -0.01 15.92 -15.18
CA ASP A 159 -0.51 17.15 -15.79
C ASP A 159 -1.04 16.89 -17.22
N LEU A 160 -1.90 17.77 -17.71
CA LEU A 160 -2.40 17.72 -19.08
C LEU A 160 -1.34 18.21 -20.06
N GLU A 161 -1.35 17.67 -21.27
CA GLU A 161 -0.54 18.21 -22.38
C GLU A 161 -1.07 19.57 -22.85
N ASP A 162 -2.40 19.75 -22.83
CA ASP A 162 -3.07 20.99 -23.21
C ASP A 162 -4.00 21.49 -22.10
N TYR A 163 -3.74 22.71 -21.65
CA TYR A 163 -4.52 23.42 -20.63
C TYR A 163 -5.41 24.52 -21.21
N THR A 164 -5.49 24.69 -22.53
CA THR A 164 -6.19 25.82 -23.18
C THR A 164 -7.61 26.01 -22.65
N GLN A 165 -8.40 24.93 -22.60
CA GLN A 165 -9.77 24.98 -22.07
C GLN A 165 -9.80 25.38 -20.59
N LEU A 166 -8.94 24.78 -19.75
CA LEU A 166 -8.90 25.07 -18.33
C LEU A 166 -8.46 26.52 -18.06
N ASP A 167 -7.45 27.02 -18.76
CA ASP A 167 -6.96 28.39 -18.60
C ASP A 167 -8.01 29.44 -18.99
N GLU A 168 -8.82 29.18 -20.01
CA GLU A 168 -9.95 30.05 -20.39
C GLU A 168 -11.04 30.08 -19.31
N ILE A 169 -11.34 28.92 -18.73
CA ILE A 169 -12.28 28.76 -17.62
C ILE A 169 -11.77 29.48 -16.37
N LEU A 170 -10.48 29.32 -16.03
CA LEU A 170 -9.84 29.91 -14.86
C LEU A 170 -9.92 31.44 -14.87
N LYS A 171 -9.78 32.07 -16.04
CA LYS A 171 -9.92 33.53 -16.21
C LYS A 171 -11.32 34.06 -15.89
N ASN A 172 -12.34 33.19 -15.94
CA ASN A 172 -13.75 33.56 -15.82
C ASN A 172 -14.50 32.75 -14.76
N LEU A 173 -13.84 32.32 -13.69
CA LEU A 173 -14.42 31.44 -12.66
C LEU A 173 -15.69 32.00 -12.00
N ALA A 174 -15.75 33.33 -11.82
CA ALA A 174 -16.91 34.01 -11.22
C ALA A 174 -18.23 33.81 -12.00
N ARG A 175 -18.18 33.27 -13.24
CA ARG A 175 -19.39 32.95 -14.02
C ARG A 175 -20.11 31.70 -13.53
N PHE A 176 -19.45 30.87 -12.73
CA PHE A 176 -20.02 29.61 -12.23
C PHE A 176 -20.63 29.81 -10.85
N ASP A 177 -21.86 29.33 -10.69
CA ASP A 177 -22.52 29.27 -9.39
C ASP A 177 -21.88 28.19 -8.51
N TRP A 178 -21.43 27.09 -9.13
CA TRP A 178 -20.84 25.94 -8.44
C TRP A 178 -19.57 25.43 -9.13
N LEU A 179 -18.57 25.08 -8.33
CA LEU A 179 -17.42 24.28 -8.71
C LEU A 179 -17.49 22.94 -7.96
N VAL A 180 -17.37 21.84 -8.69
CA VAL A 180 -17.54 20.49 -8.14
C VAL A 180 -16.26 19.68 -8.31
N PHE A 181 -15.74 19.16 -7.20
CA PHE A 181 -14.59 18.25 -7.20
C PHE A 181 -15.00 16.81 -6.86
N THR A 182 -14.65 15.89 -7.75
CA THR A 182 -14.92 14.45 -7.58
C THR A 182 -13.73 13.67 -7.02
N SER A 183 -12.57 14.31 -6.82
CA SER A 183 -11.41 13.67 -6.22
C SER A 183 -10.45 14.69 -5.61
N ALA A 184 -9.68 14.26 -4.60
CA ALA A 184 -8.58 15.04 -4.04
C ALA A 184 -7.52 15.40 -5.11
N ASN A 185 -7.28 14.52 -6.08
CA ASN A 185 -6.42 14.84 -7.21
C ASN A 185 -6.98 16.00 -8.04
N GLY A 186 -8.29 16.02 -8.31
CA GLY A 186 -8.94 17.13 -9.01
C GLY A 186 -8.68 18.47 -8.32
N VAL A 187 -8.81 18.51 -6.99
CA VAL A 187 -8.46 19.70 -6.19
C VAL A 187 -6.98 20.07 -6.38
N ARG A 188 -6.06 19.12 -6.17
CA ARG A 188 -4.62 19.37 -6.25
C ARG A 188 -4.20 19.96 -7.60
N TYR A 189 -4.61 19.35 -8.71
CA TYR A 189 -4.24 19.79 -10.04
C TYR A 189 -4.92 21.10 -10.45
N PHE A 190 -6.19 21.29 -10.08
CA PHE A 190 -6.90 22.54 -10.33
C PHE A 190 -6.20 23.72 -9.64
N PHE A 191 -5.89 23.61 -8.34
CA PHE A 191 -5.20 24.67 -7.61
C PHE A 191 -3.76 24.86 -8.11
N GLY A 192 -3.07 23.78 -8.45
CA GLY A 192 -1.75 23.87 -9.10
C GLY A 192 -1.80 24.74 -10.36
N ARG A 193 -2.80 24.52 -11.24
CA ARG A 193 -2.97 25.31 -12.45
C ARG A 193 -3.48 26.73 -12.19
N LEU A 194 -4.35 26.91 -11.21
CA LEU A 194 -4.82 28.23 -10.75
C LEU A 194 -3.64 29.14 -10.37
N TYR A 195 -2.72 28.63 -9.53
CA TYR A 195 -1.53 29.38 -9.12
C TYR A 195 -0.56 29.64 -10.26
N GLN A 196 -0.37 28.68 -11.18
CA GLN A 196 0.46 28.88 -12.38
C GLN A 196 -0.08 29.98 -13.30
N ASN A 197 -1.41 30.21 -13.28
CA ASN A 197 -2.05 31.33 -14.00
C ASN A 197 -2.01 32.65 -13.21
N GLY A 198 -1.30 32.72 -12.09
CA GLY A 198 -1.21 33.92 -11.24
C GLY A 198 -2.49 34.24 -10.47
N LEU A 199 -3.42 33.27 -10.37
CA LEU A 199 -4.66 33.37 -9.62
C LEU A 199 -4.51 32.69 -8.26
N ASP A 200 -5.44 32.94 -7.35
CA ASP A 200 -5.48 32.27 -6.04
C ASP A 200 -6.93 32.01 -5.59
N ALA A 201 -7.09 31.53 -4.35
CA ALA A 201 -8.40 31.19 -3.79
C ALA A 201 -9.42 32.35 -3.85
N ARG A 202 -8.98 33.63 -3.88
CA ARG A 202 -9.88 34.79 -4.00
C ARG A 202 -10.65 34.79 -5.32
N SER A 203 -10.09 34.18 -6.37
CA SER A 203 -10.75 34.02 -7.67
C SER A 203 -12.00 33.12 -7.60
N LEU A 204 -12.15 32.34 -6.53
CA LEU A 204 -13.32 31.48 -6.28
C LEU A 204 -14.37 32.14 -5.38
N GLY A 205 -14.17 33.40 -4.93
CA GLY A 205 -15.01 34.02 -3.90
C GLY A 205 -16.49 34.18 -4.24
N ALA A 206 -16.87 34.13 -5.53
CA ALA A 206 -18.26 34.19 -5.99
C ALA A 206 -18.89 32.80 -6.22
N THR A 207 -18.11 31.73 -6.15
CA THR A 207 -18.50 30.38 -6.57
C THR A 207 -18.61 29.47 -5.35
N LYS A 208 -19.74 28.76 -5.21
CA LYS A 208 -19.88 27.73 -4.18
C LYS A 208 -19.13 26.47 -4.57
N ILE A 209 -18.60 25.73 -3.61
CA ILE A 209 -17.80 24.54 -3.88
C ILE A 209 -18.45 23.31 -3.27
N ALA A 210 -18.70 22.30 -4.10
CA ALA A 210 -19.15 20.99 -3.67
C ALA A 210 -18.06 19.94 -3.89
N VAL A 211 -17.98 18.96 -3.00
CA VAL A 211 -17.01 17.87 -3.10
C VAL A 211 -17.69 16.53 -2.84
N VAL A 212 -17.21 15.47 -3.49
CA VAL A 212 -17.85 14.15 -3.41
C VAL A 212 -17.74 13.47 -2.04
N GLY A 213 -16.75 13.82 -1.23
CA GLY A 213 -16.48 13.10 0.03
C GLY A 213 -15.44 13.77 0.91
N LYS A 214 -15.26 13.25 2.12
CA LYS A 214 -14.46 13.88 3.19
C LYS A 214 -12.98 14.03 2.83
N ALA A 215 -12.40 13.03 2.17
CA ALA A 215 -10.99 13.11 1.72
C ALA A 215 -10.78 14.26 0.72
N THR A 216 -11.73 14.52 -0.17
CA THR A 216 -11.68 15.64 -1.11
C THR A 216 -11.88 16.97 -0.39
N ALA A 217 -12.76 17.02 0.62
CA ALA A 217 -12.96 18.19 1.48
C ALA A 217 -11.68 18.55 2.27
N GLN A 218 -10.99 17.55 2.82
CA GLN A 218 -9.71 17.72 3.52
C GLN A 218 -8.65 18.28 2.57
N GLN A 219 -8.56 17.76 1.34
CA GLN A 219 -7.64 18.29 0.34
C GLN A 219 -7.97 19.74 0.00
N LEU A 220 -9.25 20.11 -0.15
CA LEU A 220 -9.68 21.48 -0.39
C LEU A 220 -9.30 22.40 0.78
N THR A 221 -9.43 21.92 2.01
CA THR A 221 -9.04 22.65 3.23
C THR A 221 -7.55 22.95 3.28
N SER A 222 -6.70 22.09 2.70
CA SER A 222 -5.25 22.35 2.59
C SER A 222 -4.92 23.58 1.74
N PHE A 223 -5.85 24.04 0.89
CA PHE A 223 -5.77 25.30 0.14
C PHE A 223 -6.54 26.44 0.81
N GLY A 224 -6.98 26.27 2.07
CA GLY A 224 -7.67 27.29 2.86
C GLY A 224 -9.16 27.45 2.55
N ILE A 225 -9.79 26.48 1.85
CA ILE A 225 -11.20 26.56 1.46
C ILE A 225 -12.01 25.43 2.11
N LEU A 226 -13.16 25.80 2.68
CA LEU A 226 -14.16 24.84 3.14
C LEU A 226 -15.20 24.63 2.04
N ALA A 227 -15.63 23.38 1.85
CA ALA A 227 -16.69 23.07 0.90
C ALA A 227 -18.05 23.53 1.45
N ASP A 228 -18.87 24.15 0.59
CA ASP A 228 -20.27 24.49 0.88
C ASP A 228 -21.16 23.25 0.93
N LEU A 229 -20.80 22.20 0.19
CA LEU A 229 -21.56 20.96 0.11
C LEU A 229 -20.65 19.74 0.14
N VAL A 230 -20.92 18.84 1.09
CA VAL A 230 -20.34 17.49 1.20
C VAL A 230 -21.50 16.52 1.45
N PRO A 231 -21.72 15.50 0.61
CA PRO A 231 -22.82 14.57 0.81
C PRO A 231 -22.54 13.60 1.96
N GLN A 232 -23.60 13.06 2.56
CA GLN A 232 -23.46 11.99 3.57
C GLN A 232 -22.92 10.70 2.93
N THR A 233 -23.45 10.36 1.76
CA THR A 233 -22.98 9.22 0.96
C THR A 233 -21.89 9.70 0.01
N GLU A 234 -20.64 9.28 0.22
CA GLU A 234 -19.45 9.74 -0.52
C GLU A 234 -19.38 9.19 -1.96
N SER A 235 -20.32 9.61 -2.82
CA SER A 235 -20.47 9.14 -4.19
C SER A 235 -21.09 10.19 -5.10
N SER A 236 -20.96 10.01 -6.42
CA SER A 236 -21.67 10.83 -7.42
C SER A 236 -23.17 10.86 -7.17
N ALA A 237 -23.78 9.71 -6.85
CA ALA A 237 -25.21 9.60 -6.55
C ALA A 237 -25.60 10.38 -5.29
N GLY A 238 -24.81 10.28 -4.22
CA GLY A 238 -25.06 11.03 -2.99
C GLY A 238 -24.94 12.54 -3.21
N LEU A 239 -24.01 12.98 -4.04
CA LEU A 239 -23.90 14.40 -4.40
C LEU A 239 -25.11 14.88 -5.22
N LEU A 240 -25.62 14.06 -6.15
CA LEU A 240 -26.84 14.37 -6.90
C LEU A 240 -28.08 14.45 -6.00
N GLU A 241 -28.18 13.57 -5.01
CA GLU A 241 -29.25 13.61 -4.01
C GLU A 241 -29.23 14.93 -3.23
N GLU A 242 -28.06 15.38 -2.78
CA GLU A 242 -27.94 16.68 -2.12
C GLU A 242 -28.26 17.85 -3.06
N PHE A 243 -27.78 17.83 -4.31
CA PHE A 243 -28.09 18.88 -5.29
C PHE A 243 -29.57 18.95 -5.63
N SER A 244 -30.32 17.83 -5.56
CA SER A 244 -31.76 17.83 -5.80
C SER A 244 -32.58 18.65 -4.79
N LYS A 245 -31.96 19.01 -3.65
CA LYS A 245 -32.55 19.87 -2.61
C LYS A 245 -32.41 21.37 -2.93
N PHE A 246 -31.67 21.73 -3.98
CA PHE A 246 -31.46 23.10 -4.43
C PHE A 246 -32.17 23.35 -5.76
N ASP A 247 -32.53 24.62 -6.04
CA ASP A 247 -32.97 25.01 -7.38
C ASP A 247 -31.76 25.13 -8.31
N MET A 248 -31.54 24.09 -9.10
CA MET A 248 -30.42 23.98 -10.04
C MET A 248 -30.75 24.50 -11.44
N ARG A 249 -31.97 24.99 -11.70
CA ARG A 249 -32.38 25.48 -13.01
C ARG A 249 -31.49 26.65 -13.46
N ASN A 250 -30.88 26.50 -14.62
CA ASN A 250 -29.95 27.46 -15.23
C ASN A 250 -28.68 27.76 -14.42
N LYS A 251 -28.43 27.02 -13.32
CA LYS A 251 -27.20 27.17 -12.54
C LYS A 251 -26.00 26.65 -13.30
N ARG A 252 -24.94 27.44 -13.37
CA ARG A 252 -23.71 27.09 -14.08
C ARG A 252 -22.79 26.31 -13.15
N VAL A 253 -22.50 25.07 -13.53
CA VAL A 253 -21.69 24.14 -12.73
C VAL A 253 -20.43 23.77 -13.49
N LEU A 254 -19.27 24.07 -12.91
CA LEU A 254 -17.98 23.62 -13.38
C LEU A 254 -17.61 22.29 -12.70
N LEU A 255 -17.40 21.23 -13.48
CA LEU A 255 -16.93 19.94 -12.99
C LEU A 255 -15.43 19.78 -13.23
N SER A 256 -14.65 19.76 -12.15
CA SER A 256 -13.22 19.44 -12.19
C SER A 256 -13.01 17.93 -12.17
N ARG A 257 -12.40 17.38 -13.24
CA ARG A 257 -12.34 15.93 -13.46
C ARG A 257 -11.03 15.44 -14.06
N ALA A 258 -10.84 14.12 -14.02
CA ALA A 258 -9.89 13.44 -14.90
C ALA A 258 -10.40 13.44 -16.35
N THR A 259 -9.50 13.37 -17.32
CA THR A 259 -9.83 13.20 -18.76
C THR A 259 -10.77 12.02 -19.00
N ILE A 260 -10.61 10.93 -18.24
CA ILE A 260 -11.48 9.75 -18.29
C ILE A 260 -12.21 9.60 -16.95
N ALA A 261 -13.51 9.86 -16.93
CA ALA A 261 -14.34 9.62 -15.74
C ALA A 261 -15.82 9.32 -16.10
N SER A 262 -16.61 8.90 -15.11
CA SER A 262 -18.02 8.54 -15.26
C SER A 262 -18.90 9.69 -15.79
N ARG A 263 -19.86 9.41 -16.67
CA ARG A 263 -20.83 10.42 -17.16
C ARG A 263 -22.04 10.61 -16.25
N GLU A 264 -22.13 9.84 -15.18
CA GLU A 264 -23.28 9.83 -14.25
C GLU A 264 -23.55 11.21 -13.64
N LEU A 265 -22.54 11.85 -13.04
CA LEU A 265 -22.69 13.13 -12.35
C LEU A 265 -23.06 14.29 -13.31
N PRO A 266 -22.36 14.52 -14.46
CA PRO A 266 -22.78 15.52 -15.44
C PRO A 266 -24.22 15.31 -15.92
N GLN A 267 -24.57 14.07 -16.29
CA GLN A 267 -25.91 13.76 -16.78
C GLN A 267 -26.97 13.98 -15.72
N GLY A 268 -26.69 13.62 -14.46
CA GLY A 268 -27.60 13.88 -13.33
C GLY A 268 -27.82 15.37 -13.08
N LEU A 269 -26.75 16.18 -13.10
CA LEU A 269 -26.82 17.63 -12.92
C LEU A 269 -27.62 18.30 -14.05
N VAL A 270 -27.41 17.89 -15.31
CA VAL A 270 -28.20 18.38 -16.45
C VAL A 270 -29.68 18.01 -16.30
N LYS A 271 -30.00 16.79 -15.84
CA LYS A 271 -31.39 16.34 -15.62
C LYS A 271 -32.14 17.19 -14.59
N ILE A 272 -31.45 17.73 -13.59
CA ILE A 272 -32.04 18.63 -12.58
C ILE A 272 -31.99 20.12 -13.00
N GLY A 273 -31.62 20.40 -14.26
CA GLY A 273 -31.71 21.73 -14.87
C GLY A 273 -30.44 22.57 -14.85
N ALA A 274 -29.30 22.03 -14.40
CA ALA A 274 -28.03 22.74 -14.39
C ALA A 274 -27.40 22.82 -15.78
N VAL A 275 -26.65 23.90 -16.04
CA VAL A 275 -25.78 24.05 -17.20
C VAL A 275 -24.38 23.61 -16.78
N VAL A 276 -23.97 22.42 -17.25
CA VAL A 276 -22.74 21.78 -16.82
C VAL A 276 -21.63 22.00 -17.84
N GLU A 277 -20.48 22.47 -17.36
CA GLU A 277 -19.24 22.55 -18.11
C GLU A 277 -18.20 21.66 -17.45
N GLU A 278 -17.57 20.78 -18.21
CA GLU A 278 -16.54 19.86 -17.71
C GLU A 278 -15.15 20.39 -18.04
N ALA A 279 -14.27 20.43 -17.05
CA ALA A 279 -12.87 20.79 -17.22
C ALA A 279 -11.98 19.60 -16.82
N PRO A 280 -11.25 18.99 -17.77
CA PRO A 280 -10.17 18.10 -17.40
C PRO A 280 -9.11 18.92 -16.67
N VAL A 281 -8.59 18.40 -15.57
CA VAL A 281 -7.49 19.06 -14.81
C VAL A 281 -6.27 18.17 -14.67
N TYR A 282 -6.41 16.87 -14.93
CA TYR A 282 -5.33 15.90 -14.93
C TYR A 282 -5.67 14.69 -15.80
N GLU A 283 -4.64 13.96 -16.19
CA GLU A 283 -4.76 12.67 -16.85
C GLU A 283 -4.32 11.54 -15.93
N THR A 284 -4.97 10.38 -16.03
CA THR A 284 -4.48 9.14 -15.40
C THR A 284 -3.86 8.28 -16.47
N VAL A 285 -2.54 8.11 -16.39
CA VAL A 285 -1.77 7.29 -17.34
C VAL A 285 -1.32 6.00 -16.68
N GLU A 286 -1.26 4.94 -17.47
CA GLU A 286 -0.65 3.67 -17.04
C GLU A 286 0.86 3.86 -16.86
N MET A 287 1.43 3.12 -15.92
CA MET A 287 2.87 3.04 -15.73
C MET A 287 3.29 1.61 -15.44
N GLU A 288 4.55 1.31 -15.73
CA GLU A 288 5.13 0.01 -15.47
C GLU A 288 5.39 -0.14 -13.96
N PRO A 289 4.73 -1.10 -13.27
CA PRO A 289 4.97 -1.33 -11.85
C PRO A 289 6.30 -2.08 -11.67
N ALA A 290 6.91 -1.95 -10.49
CA ALA A 290 8.00 -2.87 -10.12
C ALA A 290 7.47 -4.33 -10.00
N ASP A 291 8.38 -5.29 -10.07
CA ASP A 291 8.03 -6.71 -10.01
C ASP A 291 7.20 -7.06 -8.76
N VAL A 292 6.29 -8.02 -8.97
CA VAL A 292 5.36 -8.51 -7.95
C VAL A 292 5.55 -10.01 -7.77
N GLU A 293 6.02 -10.39 -6.59
CA GLU A 293 6.12 -11.79 -6.17
C GLU A 293 4.75 -12.25 -5.65
N PHE A 294 3.85 -12.65 -6.56
CA PHE A 294 2.47 -13.02 -6.22
C PHE A 294 2.35 -14.20 -5.23
N GLU A 295 3.37 -15.02 -5.09
CA GLU A 295 3.43 -16.09 -4.08
C GLU A 295 3.44 -15.56 -2.63
N HIS A 296 3.83 -14.31 -2.44
CA HIS A 296 3.85 -13.61 -1.15
C HIS A 296 2.71 -12.61 -0.96
N VAL A 297 1.73 -12.60 -1.88
CA VAL A 297 0.58 -11.69 -1.83
C VAL A 297 -0.65 -12.49 -1.45
N ASP A 298 -1.33 -12.09 -0.38
CA ASP A 298 -2.59 -12.70 0.04
C ASP A 298 -3.79 -12.02 -0.61
N GLN A 299 -3.67 -10.71 -0.85
CA GLN A 299 -4.79 -9.86 -1.28
C GLN A 299 -4.36 -8.81 -2.30
N ILE A 300 -5.25 -8.46 -3.22
CA ILE A 300 -5.11 -7.28 -4.10
C ILE A 300 -6.24 -6.30 -3.79
N LEU A 301 -5.89 -5.03 -3.58
CA LEU A 301 -6.84 -3.94 -3.42
C LEU A 301 -6.87 -3.06 -4.67
N PHE A 302 -7.96 -3.14 -5.42
CA PHE A 302 -8.25 -2.26 -6.55
C PHE A 302 -8.88 -0.96 -6.07
N THR A 303 -8.13 0.14 -6.18
CA THR A 303 -8.59 1.46 -5.70
C THR A 303 -9.45 2.19 -6.73
N SER A 304 -9.45 1.75 -7.99
CA SER A 304 -10.30 2.32 -9.05
C SER A 304 -10.44 1.37 -10.24
N GLY A 305 -11.42 1.62 -11.12
CA GLY A 305 -11.53 0.88 -12.38
C GLY A 305 -10.29 1.00 -13.28
N SER A 306 -9.52 2.11 -13.18
CA SER A 306 -8.25 2.23 -13.93
C SER A 306 -7.19 1.23 -13.47
N THR A 307 -7.10 0.97 -12.16
CA THR A 307 -6.18 -0.04 -11.62
C THR A 307 -6.57 -1.45 -12.04
N VAL A 308 -7.88 -1.74 -12.19
CA VAL A 308 -8.37 -3.03 -12.69
C VAL A 308 -7.92 -3.24 -14.14
N ARG A 309 -8.20 -2.28 -15.03
CA ARG A 309 -7.84 -2.39 -16.45
C ARG A 309 -6.34 -2.56 -16.66
N ALA A 310 -5.55 -1.72 -15.98
CA ALA A 310 -4.11 -1.75 -16.06
C ALA A 310 -3.55 -3.10 -15.54
N PHE A 311 -4.11 -3.62 -14.43
CA PHE A 311 -3.74 -4.93 -13.92
C PHE A 311 -4.04 -6.05 -14.91
N THR A 312 -5.25 -6.12 -15.45
CA THR A 312 -5.64 -7.16 -16.41
C THR A 312 -4.76 -7.11 -17.66
N LYS A 313 -4.45 -5.91 -18.16
CA LYS A 313 -3.57 -5.72 -19.31
C LYS A 313 -2.15 -6.20 -19.03
N LYS A 314 -1.62 -5.94 -17.83
CA LYS A 314 -0.23 -6.24 -17.47
C LYS A 314 -0.01 -7.67 -17.01
N PHE A 315 -0.84 -8.15 -16.10
CA PHE A 315 -0.68 -9.42 -15.39
C PHE A 315 -1.68 -10.49 -15.85
N GLY A 316 -2.67 -10.13 -16.67
CA GLY A 316 -3.68 -11.06 -17.15
C GLY A 316 -4.72 -11.36 -16.07
N ARG A 317 -4.62 -12.54 -15.44
CA ARG A 317 -5.59 -13.03 -14.45
C ARG A 317 -5.03 -12.95 -13.05
N VAL A 318 -5.92 -12.79 -12.07
CA VAL A 318 -5.56 -12.88 -10.67
C VAL A 318 -5.21 -14.34 -10.31
N PRO A 319 -4.07 -14.60 -9.65
CA PRO A 319 -3.73 -15.92 -9.14
C PRO A 319 -4.82 -16.48 -8.21
N PRO A 320 -5.19 -17.78 -8.29
CA PRO A 320 -6.35 -18.34 -7.59
C PRO A 320 -6.32 -18.24 -6.07
N HIS A 321 -5.13 -18.18 -5.45
CA HIS A 321 -4.97 -18.09 -3.99
C HIS A 321 -5.21 -16.67 -3.45
N ILE A 322 -5.23 -15.65 -4.32
CA ILE A 322 -5.29 -14.24 -3.94
C ILE A 322 -6.74 -13.78 -3.86
N LYS A 323 -7.10 -13.18 -2.71
CA LYS A 323 -8.40 -12.52 -2.55
C LYS A 323 -8.37 -11.12 -3.15
N THR A 324 -9.46 -10.70 -3.78
CA THR A 324 -9.53 -9.36 -4.40
C THR A 324 -10.57 -8.50 -3.74
N TYR A 325 -10.18 -7.26 -3.43
CA TYR A 325 -11.03 -6.24 -2.84
C TYR A 325 -11.06 -4.99 -3.71
N CYS A 326 -12.11 -4.19 -3.57
CA CYS A 326 -12.25 -2.89 -4.20
C CYS A 326 -12.96 -1.89 -3.30
N LEU A 327 -12.82 -0.58 -3.58
CA LEU A 327 -13.39 0.46 -2.70
C LEU A 327 -14.90 0.68 -2.88
N GLY A 328 -15.49 0.22 -3.97
CA GLY A 328 -16.91 0.43 -4.22
C GLY A 328 -17.41 -0.13 -5.54
N ARG A 329 -18.74 -0.06 -5.72
CA ARG A 329 -19.48 -0.65 -6.84
C ARG A 329 -18.90 -0.32 -8.23
N PRO A 330 -18.52 0.94 -8.56
CA PRO A 330 -17.97 1.22 -9.88
C PRO A 330 -16.68 0.45 -10.19
N THR A 331 -15.86 0.18 -9.18
CA THR A 331 -14.63 -0.62 -9.35
C THR A 331 -14.94 -2.11 -9.38
N GLN A 332 -15.92 -2.57 -8.60
CA GLN A 332 -16.41 -3.95 -8.64
C GLN A 332 -16.99 -4.32 -10.01
N GLU A 333 -17.83 -3.46 -10.58
CA GLU A 333 -18.42 -3.65 -11.91
C GLU A 333 -17.34 -3.71 -12.99
N GLU A 334 -16.32 -2.86 -12.88
CA GLU A 334 -15.18 -2.93 -13.79
C GLU A 334 -14.39 -4.23 -13.61
N ALA A 335 -14.13 -4.67 -12.38
CA ALA A 335 -13.49 -5.95 -12.09
C ALA A 335 -14.26 -7.13 -12.70
N ALA A 336 -15.59 -7.14 -12.59
CA ALA A 336 -16.45 -8.17 -13.14
C ALA A 336 -16.35 -8.28 -14.67
N LYS A 337 -16.23 -7.16 -15.40
CA LYS A 337 -16.03 -7.16 -16.86
C LYS A 337 -14.72 -7.87 -17.28
N HIS A 338 -13.73 -7.89 -16.40
CA HIS A 338 -12.45 -8.55 -16.61
C HIS A 338 -12.36 -9.94 -15.96
N GLY A 339 -13.49 -10.48 -15.48
CA GLY A 339 -13.55 -11.80 -14.84
C GLY A 339 -12.90 -11.85 -13.45
N ILE A 340 -12.76 -10.70 -12.78
CA ILE A 340 -12.21 -10.59 -11.43
C ILE A 340 -13.37 -10.45 -10.43
N ASN A 341 -13.45 -11.39 -9.48
CA ASN A 341 -14.45 -11.35 -8.41
C ASN A 341 -13.95 -10.50 -7.23
N ALA A 342 -13.98 -9.17 -7.39
CA ALA A 342 -13.57 -8.24 -6.34
C ALA A 342 -14.71 -7.96 -5.36
N GLU A 343 -14.51 -8.28 -4.08
CA GLU A 343 -15.43 -7.92 -3.00
C GLU A 343 -15.29 -6.43 -2.64
N ILE A 344 -16.37 -5.76 -2.22
CA ILE A 344 -16.26 -4.39 -1.73
C ILE A 344 -15.69 -4.42 -0.32
N LEU A 345 -14.62 -3.66 -0.08
CA LEU A 345 -14.02 -3.53 1.25
C LEU A 345 -15.08 -2.99 2.23
N PRO A 346 -15.33 -3.66 3.38
CA PRO A 346 -16.34 -3.22 4.35
C PRO A 346 -16.07 -1.81 4.88
N GLU A 347 -17.11 -0.99 5.08
CA GLU A 347 -16.96 0.40 5.56
C GLU A 347 -16.31 0.52 6.95
N GLN A 348 -16.45 -0.50 7.80
CA GLN A 348 -15.81 -0.55 9.12
C GLN A 348 -14.27 -0.71 9.03
N VAL A 349 -13.77 -1.01 7.84
CA VAL A 349 -12.38 -1.32 7.53
C VAL A 349 -11.79 -0.29 6.56
N LYS A 350 -12.62 0.55 5.93
CA LYS A 350 -12.20 1.72 5.13
C LYS A 350 -11.72 2.85 6.04
#